data_AF-A0A095A661-F1
#
_entry.id   AF-A0A095A661-F1
#
_cell.length_a   1.000
_cell.length_b   1.000
_cell.length_c   1.000
_cell.angle_alpha   90.00
_cell.angle_beta   90.00
_cell.angle_gamma   90.00
#
_symmetry.space_group_name_H-M   'P 1'
#
loop_
_entity.id
_entity.type
_entity.pdbx_description
1 polymer ?
#
loop_
_entity_poly.entity_id
_entity_poly.type
_entity_poly.pdbx_seq_one_letter_code
_entity_poly.pdbx_strand_id
1 'polypeptide(L)'
;MLIGCDVPEAHWVLDQRLGGRKSPYAVKTLLGWTVFGPASDPEYRKRVVNHTSKIQTLENEIRKLYYVEFSDVYSNDKSASLEDKAAIRIVEGGNRFKNGHFVVPIPRK
;
A
#
# COMPACT_ATOMS: atom_id res chain seq x y z
N MET A 1 -5.16 -7.42 -4.17
CA MET A 1 -5.13 -6.93 -5.57
C MET A 1 -3.73 -7.20 -6.10
N LEU A 2 -3.55 -8.28 -6.89
CA LEU A 2 -2.28 -8.51 -7.58
C LEU A 2 -2.25 -7.55 -8.76
N ILE A 3 -1.48 -6.48 -8.66
CA ILE A 3 -1.25 -5.58 -9.78
C ILE A 3 -0.49 -6.39 -10.85
N GLY A 4 -1.05 -6.53 -12.06
CA GLY A 4 -0.39 -7.16 -13.22
C GLY A 4 -0.82 -8.57 -13.62
N CYS A 5 -1.86 -9.17 -13.03
CA CYS A 5 -2.34 -10.50 -13.47
C CYS A 5 -3.06 -10.51 -14.84
N ASP A 6 -3.40 -9.35 -15.38
CA ASP A 6 -4.12 -9.17 -16.63
C ASP A 6 -3.23 -9.26 -17.87
N VAL A 7 -1.91 -9.09 -17.72
CA VAL A 7 -0.94 -9.15 -18.82
C VAL A 7 0.24 -10.06 -18.45
N PRO A 8 0.11 -11.40 -18.60
CA PRO A 8 1.19 -12.33 -18.29
C PRO A 8 2.43 -12.12 -19.16
N GLU A 9 2.28 -11.63 -20.39
CA GLU A 9 3.36 -11.33 -21.33
C GLU A 9 4.31 -10.26 -20.77
N ALA A 10 3.78 -9.33 -19.97
CA ALA A 10 4.57 -8.29 -19.31
C ALA A 10 5.64 -8.86 -18.37
N HIS A 11 5.45 -10.10 -17.91
CA HIS A 11 6.32 -10.81 -16.98
C HIS A 11 7.33 -11.74 -17.67
N TRP A 12 7.35 -11.80 -19.01
CA TRP A 12 8.35 -12.60 -19.72
C TRP A 12 9.77 -12.12 -19.41
N VAL A 13 10.65 -13.09 -19.17
CA VAL A 13 12.07 -12.87 -18.90
C VAL A 13 12.78 -12.56 -20.21
N LEU A 14 13.19 -11.30 -20.38
CA LEU A 14 13.96 -10.83 -21.54
C LEU A 14 15.46 -10.99 -21.32
N ASP A 15 15.92 -10.81 -20.08
CA ASP A 15 17.32 -10.96 -19.67
C ASP A 15 17.38 -11.38 -18.20
N GLN A 16 18.43 -12.11 -17.83
CA GLN A 16 18.67 -12.54 -16.47
C GLN A 16 20.14 -12.40 -16.11
N ARG A 17 20.41 -11.71 -14.99
CA ARG A 17 21.74 -11.56 -14.40
C ARG A 17 21.79 -12.28 -13.08
N LEU A 18 22.52 -13.39 -13.04
CA LEU A 18 22.70 -14.18 -11.84
C LEU A 18 23.83 -13.61 -10.99
N GLY A 19 23.59 -13.49 -9.69
CA GLY A 19 24.64 -13.30 -8.70
C GLY A 19 25.35 -14.61 -8.37
N GLY A 20 26.32 -14.55 -7.46
CA GLY A 20 26.93 -15.73 -6.87
C GLY A 20 25.94 -16.55 -6.00
N ARG A 21 26.44 -17.63 -5.42
CA ARG A 21 25.64 -18.47 -4.52
C ARG A 21 25.11 -17.64 -3.34
N LYS A 22 23.79 -17.65 -3.12
CA LYS A 22 23.08 -16.85 -2.10
C LYS A 22 23.10 -15.32 -2.31
N SER A 23 23.52 -14.85 -3.48
CA SER A 23 23.45 -13.43 -3.86
C SER A 23 22.13 -13.13 -4.58
N PRO A 24 21.69 -11.86 -4.62
CA PRO A 24 20.53 -11.48 -5.40
C PRO A 24 20.78 -11.68 -6.90
N TYR A 25 19.70 -11.86 -7.65
CA TYR A 25 19.71 -11.93 -9.11
C TYR A 25 18.73 -10.91 -9.69
N ALA A 26 18.98 -10.43 -10.90
CA ALA A 26 18.13 -9.46 -11.57
C ALA A 26 17.50 -10.08 -12.82
N VAL A 27 16.25 -9.75 -13.07
CA VAL A 27 15.47 -10.16 -14.25
C VAL A 27 14.99 -8.89 -14.95
N LYS A 28 15.18 -8.83 -16.27
CA LYS A 28 14.58 -7.82 -17.12
C LYS A 28 13.29 -8.36 -17.70
N THR A 29 12.20 -7.66 -17.47
CA THR A 29 10.89 -7.90 -18.09
C THR A 29 10.52 -6.72 -18.99
N LEU A 30 9.35 -6.77 -19.62
CA LEU A 30 8.83 -5.60 -20.37
C LEU A 30 8.61 -4.39 -19.46
N LEU A 31 8.38 -4.61 -18.16
CA LEU A 31 8.22 -3.55 -17.15
C LEU A 31 9.57 -2.97 -16.66
N GLY A 32 10.70 -3.56 -17.07
CA GLY A 32 12.04 -3.13 -16.66
C GLY A 32 12.78 -4.16 -15.80
N TRP A 33 13.75 -3.69 -15.02
CA TRP A 33 14.58 -4.56 -14.17
C TRP A 33 13.98 -4.77 -12.79
N THR A 34 13.85 -6.03 -12.38
CA THR A 34 13.45 -6.47 -11.04
C THR A 34 14.57 -7.27 -10.39
N VAL A 35 14.87 -7.01 -9.12
CA VAL A 35 15.90 -7.73 -8.35
C VAL A 35 15.24 -8.66 -7.34
N PHE A 36 15.68 -9.90 -7.30
CA PHE A 36 15.17 -10.96 -6.44
C PHE A 36 16.27 -11.49 -5.52
N GLY A 37 15.87 -11.97 -4.35
CA GLY A 37 16.77 -12.53 -3.34
C GLY A 37 17.22 -11.52 -2.29
N PRO A 38 17.95 -11.99 -1.26
CA PRO A 38 18.39 -11.16 -0.16
C PRO A 38 19.40 -10.13 -0.66
N ALA A 39 19.06 -8.85 -0.53
CA ALA A 39 20.02 -7.76 -0.65
C ALA A 39 20.88 -7.76 0.62
N SER A 40 21.86 -8.66 0.69
CA SER A 40 22.79 -8.72 1.82
C SER A 40 23.64 -7.46 1.85
N ASP A 41 23.36 -6.56 2.81
CA ASP A 41 24.36 -5.60 3.29
C ASP A 41 24.13 -5.31 4.79
N PRO A 42 25.09 -5.63 5.68
CA PRO A 42 25.07 -5.19 7.07
C PRO A 42 25.34 -3.69 7.26
N GLU A 43 25.84 -2.97 6.24
CA GLU A 43 26.00 -1.51 6.23
C GLU A 43 24.97 -0.86 5.30
N TYR A 44 23.78 -0.60 5.83
CA TYR A 44 22.66 -0.01 5.10
C TYR A 44 22.96 1.40 4.54
N ARG A 45 23.58 1.51 3.34
CA ARG A 45 23.34 2.68 2.47
C ARG A 45 22.08 2.42 1.66
N LYS A 46 20.94 2.86 2.22
CA LYS A 46 19.64 2.93 1.55
C LYS A 46 19.80 3.60 0.17
N ARG A 47 19.93 2.81 -0.90
CA ARG A 47 19.91 3.34 -2.27
C ARG A 47 18.45 3.59 -2.64
N VAL A 48 18.03 4.84 -2.50
CA VAL A 48 16.74 5.29 -2.99
C VAL A 48 16.90 5.63 -4.47
N VAL A 49 16.24 4.86 -5.35
CA VAL A 49 16.10 5.22 -6.76
C VAL A 49 14.83 6.05 -6.89
N ASN A 50 14.98 7.37 -6.89
CA ASN A 50 13.87 8.29 -7.18
C ASN A 50 13.77 8.48 -8.69
N HIS A 51 12.90 7.72 -9.37
CA HIS A 51 12.43 8.09 -10.71
C HIS A 51 11.19 8.98 -10.60
N THR A 52 11.34 10.13 -9.96
CA THR A 52 10.27 11.10 -9.76
C THR A 52 10.72 12.44 -10.33
N SER A 53 10.83 12.50 -11.65
CA SER A 53 11.07 13.77 -12.35
C SER A 53 9.89 14.74 -12.26
N LYS A 54 8.71 14.28 -11.77
CA LYS A 54 7.47 15.07 -11.69
C LYS A 54 6.64 14.77 -10.43
N ILE A 55 7.23 15.03 -9.25
CA ILE A 55 6.55 14.87 -7.94
C ILE A 55 5.19 15.60 -7.91
N GLN A 56 5.11 16.81 -8.47
CA GLN A 56 3.89 17.61 -8.50
C GLN A 56 2.76 16.97 -9.32
N THR A 57 3.07 16.22 -10.38
CA THR A 57 2.04 15.51 -11.17
C THR A 57 1.50 14.32 -10.40
N LEU A 58 2.36 13.60 -9.67
CA LEU A 58 1.98 12.44 -8.86
C LEU A 58 1.07 12.83 -7.69
N GLU A 59 1.37 13.92 -6.99
CA GLU A 59 0.52 14.41 -5.90
C GLU A 59 -0.91 14.72 -6.38
N ASN A 60 -1.04 15.36 -7.54
CA ASN A 60 -2.33 15.67 -8.12
C ASN A 60 -3.10 14.41 -8.53
N GLU A 61 -2.44 13.41 -9.11
CA GLU A 61 -3.08 12.14 -9.48
C GLU A 61 -3.52 11.34 -8.25
N ILE A 62 -2.68 11.27 -7.21
CA ILE A 62 -3.03 10.63 -5.93
C ILE A 62 -4.23 11.35 -5.29
N ARG A 63 -4.23 12.69 -5.31
CA ARG A 63 -5.33 13.49 -4.76
C ARG A 63 -6.63 13.28 -5.53
N LYS A 64 -6.58 13.19 -6.86
CA LYS A 64 -7.75 12.86 -7.69
C LYS A 64 -8.28 11.47 -7.36
N LEU A 65 -7.41 10.47 -7.27
CA LEU A 65 -7.79 9.11 -6.91
C LEU A 65 -8.50 9.08 -5.55
N TYR A 66 -7.91 9.75 -4.55
CA TYR A 66 -8.51 9.86 -3.22
C TYR A 66 -9.88 10.55 -3.26
N TYR A 67 -10.02 11.63 -4.02
CA TYR A 67 -11.31 12.32 -4.12
C TYR A 67 -12.38 11.45 -4.78
N VAL A 68 -12.02 10.67 -5.80
CA VAL A 68 -12.95 9.75 -6.47
C VAL A 68 -13.36 8.59 -5.56
N GLU A 69 -12.43 8.02 -4.78
CA GLU A 69 -12.75 6.91 -3.88
C GLU A 69 -13.60 7.34 -2.67
N PHE A 70 -13.42 8.57 -2.19
CA PHE A 70 -14.02 9.06 -0.95
C PHE A 70 -14.97 10.26 -1.13
N SER A 71 -15.38 10.59 -2.37
CA SER A 71 -16.33 11.69 -2.64
C SER A 71 -17.64 11.52 -1.86
N ASP A 72 -18.04 10.27 -1.67
CA ASP A 72 -19.31 9.88 -1.03
C ASP A 72 -19.29 9.99 0.49
N VAL A 73 -18.14 10.27 1.09
CA VAL A 73 -17.98 10.50 2.53
C VAL A 73 -18.38 11.94 2.90
N TYR A 74 -18.24 12.88 1.96
CA TYR A 74 -18.54 14.30 2.15
C TYR A 74 -19.95 14.70 1.74
N SER A 75 -20.71 13.81 1.08
CA SER A 75 -22.13 14.01 0.83
C SER A 75 -22.89 13.87 2.15
N ASN A 76 -23.20 15.03 2.73
CA ASN A 76 -23.93 15.24 3.99
C ASN A 76 -25.36 14.64 4.01
N ASP A 77 -25.79 13.97 2.95
CA ASP A 77 -27.12 13.35 2.82
C ASP A 77 -27.22 11.95 3.44
N LYS A 78 -26.10 11.31 3.80
CA LYS A 78 -26.14 10.02 4.48
C LYS A 78 -26.28 10.22 5.99
N SER A 79 -27.53 10.29 6.46
CA SER A 79 -27.81 10.16 7.89
C SER A 79 -27.31 8.80 8.40
N ALA A 80 -26.58 8.79 9.53
CA ALA A 80 -26.03 7.56 10.11
C ALA A 80 -27.14 6.53 10.37
N SER A 81 -26.95 5.29 9.89
CA SER A 81 -27.88 4.19 10.11
C SER A 81 -27.99 3.85 11.60
N LEU A 82 -29.01 3.07 11.98
CA LEU A 82 -29.16 2.61 13.37
C LEU A 82 -27.97 1.74 13.79
N GLU A 83 -27.45 0.94 12.86
CA GLU A 83 -26.25 0.13 13.03
C GLU A 83 -25.00 1.00 13.21
N ASP A 84 -24.85 2.07 12.43
CA ASP A 84 -23.73 3.00 12.57
C ASP A 84 -23.76 3.70 13.93
N LYS A 85 -24.95 4.12 14.39
CA LYS A 85 -25.13 4.71 15.73
C LYS A 85 -24.80 3.72 16.84
N ALA A 86 -25.16 2.45 16.69
CA ALA A 86 -24.79 1.41 17.64
C ALA A 86 -23.27 1.16 17.65
N ALA A 87 -22.64 1.15 16.48
CA ALA A 87 -21.20 1.00 16.34
C ALA A 87 -20.43 2.14 16.99
N ILE A 88 -20.86 3.39 16.79
CA ILE A 88 -20.28 4.58 17.43
C ILE A 88 -20.38 4.46 18.96
N ARG A 89 -21.54 4.10 19.51
CA ARG A 89 -21.73 3.92 20.96
C ARG A 89 -20.81 2.87 21.56
N ILE A 90 -20.56 1.77 20.84
CA ILE A 90 -19.63 0.71 21.28
C ILE A 90 -18.21 1.27 21.36
N VAL A 91 -17.77 1.98 20.31
CA VAL A 91 -16.42 2.55 20.24
C VAL A 91 -16.21 3.62 21.32
N GLU A 92 -17.14 4.57 21.46
CA GLU A 92 -17.07 5.64 22.46
C GLU A 92 -17.08 5.10 23.90
N GLY A 93 -17.92 4.10 24.18
CA GLY A 93 -18.07 3.56 25.54
C GLY A 93 -16.96 2.60 25.98
N GLY A 94 -16.25 1.97 25.04
CA GLY A 94 -15.27 0.93 25.37
C GLY A 94 -13.81 1.28 25.03
N ASN A 95 -13.54 2.44 24.45
CA ASN A 95 -12.16 2.87 24.22
C ASN A 95 -11.44 3.06 25.58
N ARG A 96 -10.36 2.31 25.80
CA ARG A 96 -9.60 2.34 27.04
C ARG A 96 -8.11 2.35 26.75
N PHE A 97 -7.36 3.19 27.47
CA PHE A 97 -5.91 3.12 27.49
C PHE A 97 -5.47 2.12 28.57
N LYS A 98 -4.79 1.05 28.19
CA LYS A 98 -4.27 0.02 29.10
C LYS A 98 -2.84 -0.31 28.74
N ASN A 99 -1.95 -0.42 29.73
CA ASN A 99 -0.56 -0.86 29.55
C ASN A 99 0.16 -0.22 28.34
N GLY A 100 0.05 1.10 28.20
CA GLY A 100 0.74 1.85 27.15
C GLY A 100 0.13 1.78 25.74
N HIS A 101 -1.04 1.14 25.56
CA HIS A 101 -1.72 1.07 24.27
C HIS A 101 -3.22 1.36 24.39
N PHE A 102 -3.82 1.83 23.29
CA PHE A 102 -5.26 2.02 23.17
C PHE A 102 -5.94 0.71 22.78
N VAL A 103 -6.96 0.34 23.53
CA VAL A 103 -7.84 -0.79 23.24
C VAL A 103 -9.19 -0.22 22.82
N VAL A 104 -9.50 -0.37 21.53
CA VAL A 104 -10.76 0.06 20.95
C VAL A 104 -11.63 -1.18 20.70
N PRO A 105 -12.87 -1.23 21.20
CA PRO A 105 -13.77 -2.35 20.94
C PRO A 105 -14.22 -2.32 19.48
N ILE A 106 -14.19 -3.47 18.82
CA ILE A 106 -14.65 -3.61 17.44
C ILE A 106 -16.16 -3.84 17.45
N PRO A 107 -16.98 -2.99 16.83
CA PRO A 107 -18.40 -3.26 16.64
C PRO A 107 -18.56 -4.44 15.69
N ARG A 108 -18.98 -5.59 16.22
CA ARG A 108 -19.33 -6.77 15.42
C ARG A 108 -20.84 -6.81 15.23
N LYS A 109 -21.27 -7.04 13.99
CA LYS A 109 -22.64 -7.46 13.68
C LYS A 109 -22.86 -8.90 14.11
#